data_AF-A0A0R2DII2-F1
#
_entry.id   AF-A0A0R2DII2-F1
#
_cell.length_a   1.000
_cell.length_b   1.000
_cell.length_c   1.000
_cell.angle_alpha   90.00
_cell.angle_beta   90.00
_cell.angle_gamma   90.00
#
_symmetry.space_group_name_H-M   'P 1'
#
loop_
_entity.id
_entity.type
_entity.pdbx_description
1 polymer ?
#
loop_
_entity_poly.entity_id
_entity_poly.type
_entity_poly.pdbx_seq_one_letter_code
_entity_poly.pdbx_strand_id
1 'polypeptide(L)'
;MSLNKELLASVQAAESKFGRVEYWPMDELKKIQATANRYPEYDGAVTREEVVQVRAYLERGFFTTQIMNKFNRSRGWVLRRTPKEFEYILTDEDRQILKYYRYKSTEEISRVLHRNAEWVRKVRKLL
;
A
#
# COMPACT_ATOMS: atom_id res chain seq x y z
N MET A 1 1.04 19.60 -16.63
CA MET A 1 0.20 18.78 -15.73
C MET A 1 -1.11 19.52 -15.51
N SER A 2 -2.24 19.00 -16.00
CA SER A 2 -3.55 19.62 -15.79
C SER A 2 -3.93 19.53 -14.31
N LEU A 3 -4.23 20.66 -13.67
CA LEU A 3 -4.83 20.68 -12.33
C LEU A 3 -6.10 19.83 -12.34
N ASN A 4 -6.23 18.94 -11.35
CA ASN A 4 -7.49 18.24 -11.10
C ASN A 4 -8.51 19.30 -10.64
N LYS A 5 -9.30 19.81 -11.60
CA LYS A 5 -10.23 20.93 -11.39
C LYS A 5 -11.29 20.60 -10.33
N GLU A 6 -11.71 19.35 -10.28
CA GLU A 6 -12.67 18.87 -9.27
C GLU A 6 -12.05 18.93 -7.88
N LEU A 7 -10.83 18.41 -7.70
CA LEU A 7 -10.14 18.47 -6.42
C LEU A 7 -9.95 19.92 -5.94
N LEU A 8 -9.53 20.82 -6.84
CA LEU A 8 -9.33 22.22 -6.51
C LEU A 8 -10.65 22.90 -6.07
N ALA A 9 -11.74 22.64 -6.79
CA ALA A 9 -13.06 23.17 -6.45
C ALA A 9 -13.54 22.68 -5.07
N SER A 10 -13.35 21.39 -4.78
CA SER A 10 -13.71 20.80 -3.49
C SER A 10 -12.93 21.42 -2.33
N VAL A 11 -11.62 21.65 -2.51
CA VAL A 11 -10.76 22.31 -1.51
C VAL A 11 -11.21 23.74 -1.26
N GLN A 12 -11.42 24.53 -2.32
CA GLN A 12 -11.85 25.92 -2.20
C GLN A 12 -13.23 26.06 -1.54
N ALA A 13 -14.15 25.15 -1.84
CA ALA A 13 -15.47 25.11 -1.20
C ALA A 13 -15.35 24.83 0.32
N ALA A 14 -14.49 23.88 0.70
CA ALA A 14 -14.24 23.57 2.12
C ALA A 14 -13.52 24.71 2.85
N GLU A 15 -12.51 25.34 2.25
CA GLU A 15 -11.84 26.54 2.80
C GLU A 15 -12.83 27.69 3.01
N SER A 16 -13.70 27.96 2.03
CA SER A 16 -14.71 29.03 2.16
C SER A 16 -15.73 28.76 3.25
N LYS A 17 -16.02 27.49 3.55
CA LYS A 17 -17.08 27.11 4.49
C LYS A 17 -16.58 26.90 5.92
N PHE A 18 -15.39 26.33 6.08
CA PHE A 18 -14.85 25.93 7.38
C PHE A 18 -13.56 26.67 7.74
N GLY A 19 -13.01 27.48 6.83
CA GLY A 19 -11.75 28.18 7.04
C GLY A 19 -10.56 27.23 7.01
N ARG A 20 -9.72 27.28 8.05
CA ARG A 20 -8.50 26.46 8.14
C ARG A 20 -8.84 24.96 8.18
N VAL A 21 -7.98 24.15 7.56
CA VAL A 21 -8.12 22.68 7.43
C VAL A 21 -8.33 21.98 8.77
N GLU A 22 -7.76 22.51 9.86
CA GLU A 22 -7.90 21.98 11.23
C GLU A 22 -9.35 21.94 11.73
N TYR A 23 -10.23 22.79 11.18
CA TYR A 23 -11.64 22.88 11.55
C TYR A 23 -12.56 22.10 10.60
N TRP A 24 -12.00 21.40 9.61
CA TRP A 24 -12.81 20.72 8.62
C TRP A 24 -13.45 19.46 9.22
N PRO A 25 -14.74 19.24 8.98
CA PRO A 25 -15.39 17.98 9.35
C PRO A 25 -14.67 16.80 8.71
N MET A 26 -14.52 15.70 9.46
CA MET A 26 -13.82 14.50 8.99
C MET A 26 -14.43 13.91 7.72
N ASP A 27 -15.75 14.03 7.55
CA ASP A 27 -16.45 13.56 6.35
C ASP A 27 -16.13 14.38 5.11
N GLU A 28 -15.82 15.67 5.27
CA GLU A 28 -15.40 16.54 4.16
C GLU A 28 -13.96 16.23 3.74
N LEU A 29 -13.07 16.04 4.74
CA LEU A 29 -11.71 15.55 4.51
C LEU A 29 -11.69 14.21 3.75
N LYS A 30 -12.55 13.26 4.12
CA LYS A 30 -12.67 11.97 3.41
C LYS A 30 -13.09 12.14 1.96
N LYS A 31 -14.07 13.01 1.66
CA LYS A 31 -14.52 13.27 0.27
C LYS A 31 -13.40 13.86 -0.59
N ILE A 32 -12.72 14.88 -0.07
CA ILE A 32 -11.59 15.53 -0.78
C ILE A 32 -10.44 14.54 -1.00
N GLN A 33 -10.13 13.72 -0.01
CA GLN A 33 -9.13 12.65 -0.14
C GLN A 33 -9.53 11.63 -1.22
N ALA A 34 -10.80 11.21 -1.25
CA ALA A 34 -11.32 10.32 -2.28
C ALA A 34 -11.19 10.94 -3.69
N THR A 35 -11.56 12.20 -3.89
CA THR A 35 -11.37 12.92 -5.18
C THR A 35 -9.91 13.05 -5.57
N ALA A 36 -9.00 13.12 -4.59
CA ALA A 36 -7.55 13.12 -4.82
C ALA A 36 -6.98 11.73 -5.13
N ASN A 37 -7.81 10.68 -5.22
CA ASN A 37 -7.38 9.27 -5.23
C ASN A 37 -6.42 8.94 -4.08
N ARG A 38 -6.61 9.59 -2.92
CA ARG A 38 -5.87 9.32 -1.69
C ARG A 38 -6.77 8.50 -0.79
N TYR A 39 -6.29 7.33 -0.38
CA TYR A 39 -6.96 6.61 0.69
C TYR A 39 -6.92 7.43 1.97
N PRO A 40 -8.03 7.50 2.72
CA PRO A 40 -8.06 8.26 3.95
C PRO A 40 -7.06 7.70 4.95
N GLU A 41 -6.36 8.58 5.64
CA GLU A 41 -5.45 8.24 6.74
C GLU A 41 -6.25 7.97 8.02
N TYR A 42 -7.29 7.15 7.91
CA TYR A 42 -8.18 6.82 9.01
C TYR A 42 -7.58 5.67 9.84
N ASP A 43 -7.08 6.01 11.03
CA ASP A 43 -6.58 5.08 12.06
C ASP A 43 -7.70 4.57 12.98
N GLY A 44 -8.97 4.56 12.54
CA GLY A 44 -10.03 3.88 13.28
C GLY A 44 -9.71 2.41 13.55
N ALA A 45 -10.49 1.76 14.42
CA ALA A 45 -10.20 0.45 15.01
C ALA A 45 -9.52 -0.52 14.02
N VAL A 46 -8.20 -0.66 14.18
CA VAL A 46 -7.40 -1.60 13.41
C VAL A 46 -7.42 -2.92 14.12
N THR A 47 -7.82 -3.96 13.40
CA THR A 47 -7.86 -5.32 13.93
C THR A 47 -6.45 -5.89 14.02
N ARG A 48 -6.23 -6.79 14.98
CA ARG A 48 -4.95 -7.51 15.10
C ARG A 48 -4.68 -8.33 13.84
N GLU A 49 -5.75 -8.86 13.24
CA GLU A 49 -5.75 -9.61 12.00
C GLU A 49 -5.24 -8.77 10.82
N GLU A 50 -5.69 -7.52 10.67
CA GLU A 50 -5.20 -6.62 9.63
C GLU A 50 -3.69 -6.38 9.76
N VAL A 51 -3.18 -6.16 10.98
CA VAL A 51 -1.75 -5.95 11.21
C VAL A 51 -0.94 -7.19 10.83
N VAL A 52 -1.40 -8.38 11.25
CA VAL A 52 -0.76 -9.66 10.91
C VAL A 52 -0.75 -9.87 9.40
N GLN A 53 -1.85 -9.57 8.71
CA GLN A 53 -1.92 -9.72 7.26
C GLN A 53 -1.01 -8.71 6.55
N VAL A 54 -0.98 -7.44 6.95
CA VAL A 54 -0.04 -6.45 6.37
C VAL A 54 1.40 -6.93 6.48
N ARG A 55 1.78 -7.43 7.67
CA ARG A 55 3.10 -8.00 7.91
C ARG A 55 3.39 -9.19 7.01
N ALA A 56 2.47 -10.14 6.90
CA ALA A 56 2.62 -11.30 6.02
C ALA A 56 2.79 -10.89 4.54
N TYR A 57 2.13 -9.81 4.10
CA TYR A 57 2.30 -9.30 2.74
C TYR A 57 3.70 -8.70 2.52
N LEU A 58 4.21 -7.95 3.49
CA LEU A 58 5.55 -7.38 3.46
C LEU A 58 6.62 -8.47 3.48
N GLU A 59 6.48 -9.48 4.35
CA GLU A 59 7.39 -10.62 4.46
C GLU A 59 7.43 -11.46 3.19
N ARG A 60 6.31 -11.59 2.46
CA ARG A 60 6.29 -12.18 1.11
C ARG A 60 6.76 -11.20 0.01
N GLY A 61 7.20 -10.00 0.36
CA GLY A 61 7.78 -9.03 -0.57
C GLY A 61 6.78 -8.30 -1.46
N PHE A 62 5.49 -8.22 -1.13
CA PHE A 62 4.54 -7.38 -1.89
C PHE A 62 4.90 -5.89 -1.77
N PHE A 63 4.62 -5.12 -2.82
CA PHE A 63 4.81 -3.67 -2.78
C PHE A 63 3.77 -2.99 -1.89
N THR A 64 4.17 -1.89 -1.25
CA THR A 64 3.28 -1.07 -0.41
C THR A 64 2.01 -0.64 -1.15
N THR A 65 2.09 -0.37 -2.45
CA THR A 65 0.93 0.01 -3.29
C THR A 65 -0.11 -1.10 -3.38
N GLN A 66 0.31 -2.37 -3.47
CA GLN A 66 -0.63 -3.50 -3.48
C GLN A 66 -1.28 -3.70 -2.13
N ILE A 67 -0.52 -3.50 -1.05
CA ILE A 67 -1.04 -3.56 0.31
C ILE A 67 -2.07 -2.45 0.51
N MET A 68 -1.75 -1.21 0.11
CA MET A 68 -2.69 -0.09 0.13
C MET A 68 -4.00 -0.42 -0.58
N ASN A 69 -3.92 -0.95 -1.81
CA ASN A 69 -5.09 -1.29 -2.60
C ASN A 69 -5.89 -2.44 -1.97
N LYS A 70 -5.21 -3.46 -1.43
CA LYS A 70 -5.87 -4.63 -0.80
C LYS A 70 -6.66 -4.23 0.45
N PHE A 71 -6.08 -3.38 1.30
CA PHE A 71 -6.71 -2.96 2.55
C PHE A 71 -7.56 -1.70 2.40
N ASN A 72 -7.54 -1.06 1.22
CA ASN A 72 -8.17 0.24 0.99
C ASN A 72 -7.64 1.30 1.98
N ARG A 73 -6.32 1.31 2.22
CA ARG A 73 -5.65 2.15 3.24
C ARG A 73 -4.55 3.02 2.65
N SER A 74 -4.28 4.13 3.32
CA SER A 74 -3.23 5.08 2.93
C SER A 74 -1.83 4.47 3.04
N ARG A 75 -0.88 5.05 2.31
CA ARG A 75 0.54 4.68 2.41
C ARG A 75 1.04 4.86 3.85
N GLY A 76 0.68 5.95 4.50
CA GLY A 76 1.05 6.23 5.89
C GLY A 76 0.54 5.15 6.84
N TRP A 77 -0.70 4.71 6.65
CA TRP A 77 -1.29 3.61 7.43
C TRP A 77 -0.49 2.31 7.28
N VAL A 78 -0.07 1.96 6.06
CA VAL A 78 0.76 0.75 5.82
C VAL A 78 2.14 0.92 6.44
N LEU A 79 2.80 2.06 6.21
CA LEU A 79 4.16 2.32 6.70
C LEU A 79 4.27 2.31 8.23
N ARG A 80 3.25 2.83 8.95
CA ARG A 80 3.19 2.73 10.42
C ARG A 80 3.15 1.30 10.94
N ARG A 81 2.73 0.35 10.10
CA ARG A 81 2.59 -1.09 10.42
C ARG A 81 3.70 -1.93 9.79
N THR A 82 4.55 -1.32 8.97
CA THR A 82 5.75 -1.96 8.45
C THR A 82 6.75 -2.14 9.59
N PRO A 83 7.11 -3.38 9.95
CA PRO A 83 8.16 -3.59 10.95
C PRO A 83 9.48 -3.01 10.44
N LYS A 84 10.29 -2.45 11.35
CA LYS A 84 11.62 -1.89 11.01
C LYS A 84 12.53 -2.96 10.40
N GLU A 85 12.41 -4.17 10.91
CA GLU A 85 13.18 -5.34 10.48
C GLU A 85 12.23 -6.53 10.36
N PHE A 86 12.36 -7.27 9.27
CA PHE A 86 11.68 -8.53 9.05
C PHE A 86 12.47 -9.38 8.07
N GLU A 87 12.22 -10.68 8.11
CA GLU A 87 12.81 -11.63 7.18
C GLU A 87 11.83 -11.94 6.04
N TYR A 88 12.40 -12.19 4.86
CA TYR A 88 11.58 -12.59 3.73
C TYR A 88 11.15 -14.04 3.88
N ILE A 89 9.85 -14.29 3.73
CA ILE A 89 9.25 -15.61 3.82
C ILE A 89 8.95 -16.12 2.42
N LEU A 90 9.26 -17.40 2.18
CA LEU A 90 8.89 -18.15 0.98
C LEU A 90 7.85 -19.21 1.37
N THR A 91 6.63 -19.10 0.84
CA THR A 91 5.60 -20.13 1.03
C THR A 91 5.73 -21.26 0.01
N ASP A 92 5.06 -22.39 0.23
CA ASP A 92 5.03 -23.48 -0.74
C ASP A 92 4.36 -23.08 -2.07
N GLU A 93 3.32 -22.23 -1.99
CA GLU A 93 2.68 -21.63 -3.16
C GLU A 93 3.68 -20.76 -3.95
N ASP A 94 4.41 -19.88 -3.25
CA ASP A 94 5.43 -19.03 -3.88
C ASP A 94 6.53 -19.90 -4.52
N ARG A 95 6.91 -21.00 -3.87
CA ARG A 95 7.88 -21.98 -4.40
C ARG A 95 7.38 -22.65 -5.67
N GLN A 96 6.11 -23.04 -5.74
CA GLN A 96 5.52 -23.60 -6.96
C GLN A 96 5.53 -22.58 -8.10
N ILE A 97 5.11 -21.33 -7.82
CA ILE A 97 5.10 -20.25 -8.81
C ILE A 97 6.50 -19.98 -9.33
N LEU A 98 7.49 -19.87 -8.44
CA LEU A 98 8.88 -19.55 -8.84
C LEU A 98 9.54 -20.65 -9.68
N LYS A 99 9.14 -21.92 -9.54
CA LYS A 99 9.62 -23.01 -10.41
C LYS A 99 9.25 -22.76 -11.88
N TYR A 100 8.08 -22.19 -12.16
CA TYR A 100 7.68 -21.83 -13.53
C TYR A 100 8.52 -20.70 -14.13
N TYR A 101 9.11 -19.85 -13.28
CA TYR A 101 9.95 -18.72 -13.70
C TYR A 101 11.45 -18.96 -13.51
N ARG A 102 11.91 -20.21 -13.37
CA ARG A 102 13.32 -20.53 -13.05
C ARG A 102 14.37 -19.89 -13.97
N TYR A 103 14.01 -19.66 -15.23
CA TYR A 103 14.89 -19.09 -16.26
C TYR A 103 14.83 -17.56 -16.37
N LYS A 104 13.90 -16.94 -15.66
CA LYS A 104 13.68 -15.49 -15.71
C LYS A 104 14.65 -14.75 -14.79
N SER A 105 14.95 -13.51 -15.16
CA SER A 105 15.74 -12.63 -14.31
C SER A 105 14.96 -12.26 -13.04
N THR A 106 15.67 -11.81 -12.01
CA THR A 106 15.06 -11.33 -10.75
C THR A 106 14.08 -10.18 -11.02
N GLU A 107 14.43 -9.28 -11.94
CA GLU A 107 13.65 -8.12 -12.34
C GLU A 107 12.39 -8.52 -13.11
N GLU A 108 12.49 -9.51 -14.01
CA GLU A 108 11.32 -10.05 -14.71
C GLU A 108 10.33 -10.67 -13.71
N ILE A 109 10.82 -11.52 -12.79
CA ILE A 109 9.98 -12.15 -11.77
C ILE A 109 9.35 -11.09 -10.86
N SER A 110 10.14 -10.12 -10.42
CA SER A 110 9.68 -8.99 -9.59
C SER A 110 8.53 -8.23 -10.25
N ARG A 111 8.61 -7.97 -11.55
CA ARG A 111 7.54 -7.29 -12.30
C ARG A 111 6.30 -8.16 -12.45
N VAL A 112 6.46 -9.43 -12.86
CA VAL A 112 5.33 -10.35 -13.13
C VAL A 112 4.58 -10.70 -11.85
N LEU A 113 5.30 -10.98 -10.77
CA LEU A 113 4.70 -11.31 -9.48
C LEU A 113 4.35 -10.08 -8.66
N HIS A 114 4.71 -8.89 -9.14
CA HIS A 114 4.60 -7.63 -8.43
C HIS A 114 5.20 -7.73 -7.01
N ARG A 115 6.44 -8.24 -6.92
CA ARG A 115 7.18 -8.39 -5.66
C ARG A 115 8.45 -7.58 -5.68
N ASN A 116 8.96 -7.23 -4.51
CA ASN A 116 10.27 -6.60 -4.35
C ASN A 116 11.37 -7.52 -4.93
N ALA A 117 12.24 -6.95 -5.77
CA ALA A 117 13.37 -7.67 -6.37
C ALA A 117 14.32 -8.26 -5.31
N GLU A 118 14.46 -7.61 -4.15
CA GLU A 118 15.23 -8.17 -3.04
C GLU A 118 14.61 -9.42 -2.44
N TRP A 119 13.27 -9.45 -2.32
CA TRP A 119 12.57 -10.67 -1.89
C TRP A 119 12.87 -11.79 -2.87
N VAL A 120 12.70 -11.55 -4.18
CA VAL A 120 13.00 -12.54 -5.24
C VAL A 120 14.46 -13.03 -5.13
N ARG A 121 15.41 -12.11 -4.95
CA ARG A 121 16.84 -12.45 -4.82
C ARG A 121 17.12 -13.31 -3.59
N LYS A 122 16.51 -13.01 -2.44
CA LYS A 122 16.71 -13.81 -1.22
C LYS A 122 16.06 -15.17 -1.35
N VAL A 123 14.81 -15.26 -1.79
CA VAL A 123 14.10 -16.54 -1.85
C VAL A 123 14.64 -17.47 -2.93
N ARG A 124 15.23 -16.95 -4.02
CA ARG A 124 15.94 -17.78 -5.01
C ARG A 124 17.14 -18.51 -4.44
N LYS A 125 17.76 -18.01 -3.37
CA LYS A 125 18.84 -18.72 -2.67
C LYS A 125 18.32 -19.86 -1.78
N LEU A 126 17.00 -19.87 -1.51
CA LEU A 126 16.30 -20.86 -0.68
C LEU A 126 15.54 -21.92 -1.51
N LEU A 127 15.56 -21.78 -2.84
CA LEU A 127 15.00 -22.72 -3.82
C LEU A 127 16.04 -23.76 -4.21
#